data_AF-A0A2Z6QW57-F1
#
_entry.id   AF-A0A2Z6QW57-F1
#
_cell.length_a   1.000
_cell.length_b   1.000
_cell.length_c   1.000
_cell.angle_alpha   90.00
_cell.angle_beta   90.00
_cell.angle_gamma   90.00
#
_symmetry.space_group_name_H-M   'P 1'
#
loop_
_entity.id
_entity.type
_entity.pdbx_description
1 polymer ?
#
loop_
_entity_poly.entity_id
_entity_poly.type
_entity_poly.pdbx_seq_one_letter_code
_entity_poly.pdbx_strand_id
1 'polypeptide(L)'
;MVILHYRSTYLRRILSTNKKENNETLMHIKLPNILPEIFQIILRYIYCGKLSLKEYDISDIIKILVAGNELGLQELIAYLQSFLIETKANWMEQNFNLIYQISFENVSFLELQKYCNNLVTKKPDKILKSQNFSSIPGKLLVSVIQSENLQMNVTQIWEHVLKWGLAQNPELPSDPTNFSKEDFKALKNNIRQFIPFIKFRDLTTQEFSDKVLPYRKILPKELLYDDLLKYFLNPDSQPIKNSKLYTTTKEINIDFKIITIQHIELISKWIDRLDDIKNAYKFNLLLRGSRDAFASKKFHEICDNRSHTITIIKVKDNNEILGGYNPIAWESGDALYGTFKSTKDSFIFSFKDNNEIEY
;
A
#
# COMPACT_ATOMS: atom_id res chain seq x y z
N MET A 1 20.45 -20.54 -33.17
CA MET A 1 19.91 -21.06 -31.88
C MET A 1 20.85 -20.88 -30.69
N VAL A 2 22.17 -21.12 -30.80
CA VAL A 2 23.09 -21.13 -29.64
C VAL A 2 23.10 -19.81 -28.86
N ILE A 3 23.13 -18.66 -29.54
CA ILE A 3 23.18 -17.34 -28.88
C ILE A 3 21.89 -17.07 -28.07
N LEU A 4 20.71 -17.30 -28.67
CA LEU A 4 19.42 -17.14 -27.99
C LEU A 4 19.32 -18.04 -26.74
N HIS A 5 19.78 -19.28 -26.87
CA HIS A 5 19.81 -20.25 -25.78
C HIS A 5 20.79 -19.86 -24.65
N TYR A 6 21.92 -19.21 -24.97
CA TYR A 6 22.88 -18.80 -23.96
C TYR A 6 22.45 -17.52 -23.22
N ARG A 7 21.96 -16.52 -23.97
CA ARG A 7 21.70 -15.17 -23.46
C ARG A 7 20.33 -14.99 -22.81
N SER A 8 19.32 -15.76 -23.20
CA SER A 8 17.96 -15.69 -22.63
C SER A 8 17.62 -16.96 -21.88
N THR A 9 17.36 -16.82 -20.57
CA THR A 9 16.96 -17.97 -19.74
C THR A 9 15.58 -18.52 -20.11
N TYR A 10 14.67 -17.65 -20.57
CA TYR A 10 13.36 -18.03 -21.09
C TYR A 10 13.50 -18.85 -22.38
N LEU A 11 14.20 -18.32 -23.39
CA LEU A 11 14.39 -19.03 -24.66
C LEU A 11 15.19 -20.31 -24.45
N ARG A 12 16.16 -20.34 -23.53
CA ARG A 12 16.86 -21.57 -23.13
C ARG A 12 15.90 -22.66 -22.70
N ARG A 13 14.93 -22.34 -21.84
CA ARG A 13 13.94 -23.29 -21.33
C ARG A 13 13.09 -23.81 -22.48
N ILE A 14 12.49 -22.91 -23.26
CA ILE A 14 11.59 -23.28 -24.37
C ILE A 14 12.31 -24.12 -25.44
N LEU A 15 13.52 -23.71 -25.85
CA LEU A 15 14.32 -24.42 -26.84
C LEU A 15 14.84 -25.78 -26.32
N SER A 16 14.92 -25.99 -25.01
CA SER A 16 15.34 -27.27 -24.41
C SER A 16 14.18 -28.26 -24.34
N THR A 17 12.97 -27.78 -24.00
CA THR A 17 11.78 -28.63 -23.83
C THR A 17 11.29 -29.17 -25.17
N ASN A 18 11.31 -28.35 -26.23
CA ASN A 18 10.72 -28.70 -27.53
C ASN A 18 11.65 -29.51 -28.45
N LYS A 19 12.89 -29.79 -28.02
CA LYS A 19 13.82 -30.68 -28.74
C LYS A 19 13.34 -32.14 -28.82
N LYS A 20 12.36 -32.54 -28.01
CA LYS A 20 11.90 -33.94 -27.91
C LYS A 20 10.74 -34.29 -28.84
N GLU A 21 10.04 -33.31 -29.43
CA GLU A 21 8.74 -33.60 -30.07
C GLU A 21 8.71 -33.48 -31.61
N ASN A 22 9.58 -32.69 -32.27
CA ASN A 22 9.40 -32.42 -33.71
C ASN A 22 10.65 -32.73 -34.56
N ASN A 23 10.46 -33.55 -35.61
CA ASN A 23 11.35 -33.71 -36.76
C ASN A 23 11.25 -32.53 -37.77
N GLU A 24 10.71 -31.38 -37.35
CA GLU A 24 10.53 -30.20 -38.20
C GLU A 24 11.68 -29.21 -38.02
N THR A 25 12.18 -28.66 -39.13
CA THR A 25 13.32 -27.74 -39.17
C THR A 25 13.01 -26.35 -38.57
N LEU A 26 11.74 -26.03 -38.33
CA LEU A 26 11.27 -24.72 -37.89
C LEU A 26 10.48 -24.82 -36.58
N MET A 27 10.78 -23.92 -35.64
CA MET A 27 10.17 -23.87 -34.33
C MET A 27 9.41 -22.56 -34.14
N HIS A 28 8.13 -22.64 -33.77
CA HIS A 28 7.28 -21.50 -33.50
C HIS A 28 7.24 -21.17 -32.01
N ILE A 29 7.66 -19.94 -31.65
CA ILE A 29 7.59 -19.42 -30.27
C ILE A 29 6.62 -18.24 -30.28
N LYS A 30 5.60 -18.28 -29.41
CA LYS A 30 4.63 -17.19 -29.26
C LYS A 30 5.05 -16.27 -28.11
N LEU A 31 5.17 -14.98 -28.39
CA LEU A 31 5.50 -13.91 -27.44
C LEU A 31 4.40 -12.83 -27.49
N PRO A 32 3.19 -13.11 -26.97
CA PRO A 32 2.02 -12.25 -27.18
C PRO A 32 2.12 -10.88 -26.51
N ASN A 33 2.98 -10.74 -25.48
CA ASN A 33 3.12 -9.51 -24.70
C ASN A 33 4.26 -8.61 -25.18
N ILE A 34 4.99 -9.01 -26.22
CA ILE A 34 6.12 -8.27 -26.76
C ILE A 34 5.78 -7.78 -28.17
N LEU A 35 5.77 -6.46 -28.33
CA LEU A 35 5.56 -5.84 -29.64
C LEU A 35 6.71 -6.21 -30.62
N PRO A 36 6.42 -6.43 -31.91
CA PRO A 36 7.44 -6.82 -32.90
C PRO A 36 8.66 -5.88 -32.94
N GLU A 37 8.44 -4.58 -32.89
CA GLU A 37 9.47 -3.54 -32.89
C GLU A 37 10.36 -3.60 -31.64
N ILE A 38 9.77 -3.87 -30.48
CA ILE A 38 10.51 -4.04 -29.21
C ILE A 38 11.31 -5.34 -29.24
N PHE A 39 10.72 -6.41 -29.77
CA PHE A 39 11.42 -7.68 -29.92
C PHE A 39 12.63 -7.53 -30.84
N GLN A 40 12.53 -6.77 -31.93
CA GLN A 40 13.66 -6.52 -32.84
C GLN A 40 14.83 -5.83 -32.13
N ILE A 41 14.54 -4.86 -31.26
CA ILE A 41 15.56 -4.18 -30.45
C ILE A 41 16.24 -5.16 -29.48
N ILE A 42 15.44 -5.97 -28.78
CA ILE A 42 15.96 -6.98 -27.84
C ILE A 42 16.77 -8.05 -28.56
N LEU A 43 16.32 -8.49 -29.74
CA LEU A 43 17.01 -9.46 -30.55
C LEU A 43 18.40 -8.94 -30.95
N ARG A 44 18.49 -7.67 -31.39
CA ARG A 44 19.78 -7.03 -31.67
C ARG A 44 20.67 -6.98 -30.44
N TYR A 45 20.12 -6.64 -29.27
CA TYR A 45 20.87 -6.67 -28.00
C TYR A 45 21.38 -8.09 -27.67
N ILE A 46 20.56 -9.14 -27.84
CA ILE A 46 20.96 -10.52 -27.57
C ILE A 46 22.17 -10.92 -28.43
N TYR A 47 22.20 -10.51 -29.70
CA TYR A 47 23.27 -10.87 -30.64
C TYR A 47 24.52 -9.99 -30.50
N CYS A 48 24.35 -8.69 -30.24
CA CYS A 48 25.46 -7.73 -30.27
C CYS A 48 25.96 -7.34 -28.87
N GLY A 49 25.21 -7.61 -27.81
CA GLY A 49 25.51 -7.20 -26.43
C GLY A 49 25.46 -5.69 -26.18
N LYS A 50 25.00 -4.89 -27.15
CA LYS A 50 24.99 -3.43 -27.11
C LYS A 50 23.58 -2.89 -27.33
N LEU A 51 23.20 -1.87 -26.55
CA LEU A 51 21.94 -1.15 -26.67
C LEU A 51 22.18 0.35 -26.48
N SER A 52 21.87 1.16 -27.49
CA SER A 52 21.95 2.62 -27.43
C SER A 52 20.59 3.17 -27.00
N LEU A 53 20.49 3.70 -25.77
CA LEU A 53 19.22 4.21 -25.23
C LEU A 53 18.87 5.63 -25.70
N LYS A 54 19.80 6.33 -26.35
CA LYS A 54 19.59 7.71 -26.82
C LYS A 54 18.60 7.80 -27.99
N GLU A 55 18.38 6.69 -28.68
CA GLU A 55 17.55 6.60 -29.89
C GLU A 55 16.09 6.27 -29.58
N TYR A 56 15.74 6.01 -28.31
CA TYR A 56 14.43 5.53 -27.91
C TYR A 56 13.75 6.49 -26.94
N ASP A 57 12.43 6.61 -27.10
CA ASP A 57 11.59 7.29 -26.13
C ASP A 57 11.51 6.51 -24.83
N ILE A 58 11.24 7.21 -23.72
CA ILE A 58 11.20 6.59 -22.38
C ILE A 58 10.12 5.50 -22.31
N SER A 59 9.01 5.67 -23.02
CA SER A 59 7.97 4.63 -23.13
C SER A 59 8.52 3.35 -23.74
N ASP A 60 9.32 3.44 -24.81
CA ASP A 60 9.92 2.27 -25.45
C ASP A 60 11.00 1.65 -24.57
N ILE A 61 11.79 2.46 -23.86
CA ILE A 61 12.75 1.95 -22.86
C ILE A 61 12.05 1.11 -21.78
N ILE A 62 10.87 1.54 -21.32
CA ILE A 62 10.05 0.79 -20.37
C ILE A 62 9.52 -0.51 -21.00
N LYS A 63 9.05 -0.48 -22.25
CA LYS A 63 8.63 -1.71 -22.96
C LYS A 63 9.79 -2.69 -23.14
N ILE A 64 10.99 -2.20 -23.47
CA ILE A 64 12.21 -3.00 -23.56
C ILE A 64 12.55 -3.61 -22.19
N LEU A 65 12.40 -2.86 -21.10
CA LEU A 65 12.60 -3.36 -19.73
C LEU A 65 11.63 -4.51 -19.41
N VAL A 66 10.35 -4.34 -19.69
CA VAL A 66 9.31 -5.37 -19.47
C VAL A 66 9.58 -6.62 -20.31
N ALA A 67 9.85 -6.46 -21.60
CA ALA A 67 10.15 -7.59 -22.47
C ALA A 67 11.50 -8.25 -22.12
N GLY A 68 12.48 -7.49 -21.61
CA GLY A 68 13.72 -8.01 -21.05
C GLY A 68 13.48 -8.91 -19.83
N ASN A 69 12.50 -8.56 -18.99
CA ASN A 69 12.05 -9.40 -17.87
C ASN A 69 11.41 -10.71 -18.35
N GLU A 70 10.49 -10.64 -19.31
CA GLU A 70 9.82 -11.81 -19.89
C GLU A 70 10.83 -12.78 -20.52
N LEU A 71 11.85 -12.24 -21.20
CA LEU A 71 12.92 -13.02 -21.82
C LEU A 71 14.04 -13.41 -20.85
N GLY A 72 13.96 -12.98 -19.58
CA GLY A 72 14.91 -13.31 -18.52
C GLY A 72 16.32 -12.78 -18.75
N LEU A 73 16.44 -11.54 -19.23
CA LEU A 73 17.68 -10.84 -19.57
C LEU A 73 18.17 -9.97 -18.40
N GLN A 74 18.69 -10.59 -17.34
CA GLN A 74 19.00 -9.89 -16.08
C GLN A 74 20.01 -8.74 -16.21
N GLU A 75 21.05 -8.89 -17.04
CA GLU A 75 22.03 -7.81 -17.32
C GLU A 75 21.35 -6.57 -17.92
N LEU A 76 20.43 -6.78 -18.86
CA LEU A 76 19.68 -5.70 -19.50
C LEU A 76 18.74 -5.02 -18.51
N ILE A 77 18.03 -5.80 -17.70
CA ILE A 77 17.11 -5.30 -16.68
C ILE A 77 17.85 -4.40 -15.68
N ALA A 78 19.02 -4.82 -15.20
CA ALA A 78 19.83 -4.03 -14.28
C ALA A 78 20.25 -2.70 -14.92
N TYR A 79 20.79 -2.76 -16.15
CA TYR A 79 21.22 -1.58 -16.89
C TYR A 79 20.08 -0.56 -17.13
N LEU A 80 18.91 -1.04 -17.55
CA LEU A 80 17.75 -0.18 -17.83
C LEU A 80 17.19 0.48 -16.58
N GLN A 81 17.12 -0.24 -15.45
CA GLN A 81 16.68 0.35 -14.18
C GLN A 81 17.62 1.46 -13.72
N SER A 82 18.93 1.22 -13.73
CA SER A 82 19.94 2.23 -13.39
C SER A 82 19.83 3.45 -14.30
N PHE A 83 19.72 3.24 -15.61
CA PHE A 83 19.57 4.34 -16.57
C PHE A 83 18.33 5.19 -16.30
N LEU A 84 17.17 4.57 -16.07
CA LEU A 84 15.93 5.28 -15.78
C LEU A 84 16.05 6.11 -14.49
N ILE A 85 16.62 5.54 -13.44
CA ILE A 85 16.81 6.19 -12.14
C ILE A 85 17.78 7.37 -12.24
N GLU A 86 18.92 7.18 -12.88
CA GLU A 86 20.00 8.18 -12.91
C GLU A 86 19.72 9.31 -13.90
N THR A 87 19.09 9.01 -15.04
CA THR A 87 18.97 9.97 -16.15
C THR A 87 17.56 10.47 -16.40
N LYS A 88 16.52 9.74 -15.98
CA LYS A 88 15.11 10.03 -16.27
C LYS A 88 14.25 10.23 -15.01
N ALA A 89 14.86 10.51 -13.86
CA ALA A 89 14.16 10.70 -12.58
C ALA A 89 12.94 11.64 -12.66
N ASN A 90 13.08 12.82 -13.27
CA ASN A 90 11.97 13.78 -13.39
C ASN A 90 10.77 13.20 -14.16
N TRP A 91 11.04 12.46 -15.24
CA TRP A 91 9.97 11.81 -16.00
C TRP A 91 9.30 10.70 -15.18
N MET A 92 10.08 9.91 -14.44
CA MET A 92 9.54 8.87 -13.56
C MET A 92 8.69 9.43 -12.43
N GLU A 93 9.07 10.56 -11.84
CA GLU A 93 8.26 11.24 -10.82
C GLU A 93 6.92 11.73 -11.40
N GLN A 94 6.93 12.28 -12.62
CA GLN A 94 5.70 12.70 -13.30
C GLN A 94 4.81 11.51 -13.69
N ASN A 95 5.40 10.35 -13.98
CA ASN A 95 4.72 9.11 -14.36
C ASN A 95 4.75 8.07 -13.24
N PHE A 96 4.70 8.54 -11.98
CA PHE A 96 4.93 7.69 -10.82
C PHE A 96 4.01 6.46 -10.79
N ASN A 97 2.72 6.61 -11.10
CA ASN A 97 1.77 5.50 -11.08
C ASN A 97 2.19 4.37 -12.04
N LEU A 98 2.59 4.71 -13.27
CA LEU A 98 3.04 3.75 -14.27
C LEU A 98 4.27 2.99 -13.78
N ILE A 99 5.28 3.71 -13.27
CA ILE A 99 6.50 3.08 -12.76
C ILE A 99 6.22 2.23 -11.53
N TYR A 100 5.36 2.70 -10.63
CA TYR A 100 4.95 1.95 -9.45
C TYR A 100 4.30 0.62 -9.85
N GLN A 101 3.26 0.65 -10.70
CA GLN A 101 2.59 -0.58 -11.16
C GLN A 101 3.56 -1.56 -11.81
N ILE A 102 4.33 -1.10 -12.80
CA ILE A 102 5.30 -1.95 -13.51
C ILE A 102 6.33 -2.55 -12.55
N SER A 103 6.85 -1.75 -11.62
CA SER A 103 7.87 -2.22 -10.66
C SER A 103 7.34 -3.26 -9.67
N PHE A 104 6.11 -3.11 -9.17
CA PHE A 104 5.54 -4.03 -8.18
C PHE A 104 4.86 -5.26 -8.78
N GLU A 105 4.45 -5.22 -10.04
CA GLU A 105 4.01 -6.41 -10.79
C GLU A 105 5.19 -7.34 -11.16
N ASN A 106 6.41 -6.80 -11.25
CA ASN A 106 7.59 -7.53 -11.70
C ASN A 106 8.62 -7.66 -10.58
N VAL A 107 8.76 -8.85 -10.01
CA VAL A 107 9.67 -9.13 -8.87
C VAL A 107 11.14 -8.79 -9.17
N SER A 108 11.55 -8.83 -10.44
CA SER A 108 12.93 -8.51 -10.87
C SER A 108 13.25 -7.01 -10.88
N PHE A 109 12.27 -6.11 -10.69
CA PHE A 109 12.48 -4.66 -10.75
C PHE A 109 12.77 -4.03 -9.37
N LEU A 110 13.69 -4.65 -8.62
CA LEU A 110 14.00 -4.28 -7.24
C LEU A 110 14.51 -2.83 -7.09
N GLU A 111 15.29 -2.32 -8.04
CA GLU A 111 15.82 -0.96 -7.97
C GLU A 111 14.72 0.08 -8.20
N LEU A 112 13.79 -0.17 -9.13
CA LEU A 112 12.61 0.68 -9.31
C LEU A 112 11.67 0.60 -8.10
N GLN A 113 11.46 -0.57 -7.50
CA GLN A 113 10.67 -0.70 -6.27
C GLN A 113 11.28 0.12 -5.12
N LYS A 114 12.62 0.05 -4.94
CA LYS A 114 13.34 0.86 -3.95
C LYS A 114 13.17 2.35 -4.25
N TYR A 115 13.32 2.76 -5.50
CA TYR A 115 13.12 4.13 -5.93
C TYR A 115 11.69 4.64 -5.62
N CYS A 116 10.66 3.87 -5.98
CA CYS A 116 9.27 4.19 -5.69
C CYS A 116 9.01 4.31 -4.18
N ASN A 117 9.48 3.35 -3.37
CA ASN A 117 9.34 3.40 -1.91
C ASN A 117 10.05 4.62 -1.31
N ASN A 118 11.22 4.99 -1.85
CA ASN A 118 11.93 6.20 -1.43
C ASN A 118 11.14 7.48 -1.78
N LEU A 119 10.46 7.54 -2.92
CA LEU A 119 9.59 8.67 -3.24
C LEU A 119 8.38 8.75 -2.30
N VAL A 120 7.70 7.64 -2.03
CA VAL A 120 6.55 7.60 -1.10
C VAL A 120 6.95 8.08 0.29
N THR A 121 8.12 7.65 0.77
CA THR A 121 8.59 8.00 2.12
C THR A 121 9.17 9.40 2.20
N LYS A 122 10.01 9.83 1.25
CA LYS A 122 10.79 11.08 1.35
C LYS A 122 10.18 12.27 0.62
N LYS A 123 9.40 12.04 -0.44
CA LYS A 123 8.83 13.10 -1.31
C LYS A 123 7.38 12.78 -1.72
N PRO A 124 6.48 12.51 -0.76
CA PRO A 124 5.08 12.15 -1.03
C PRO A 124 4.30 13.26 -1.78
N ASP A 125 4.70 14.51 -1.63
CA ASP A 125 4.06 15.66 -2.31
C ASP A 125 4.20 15.57 -3.83
N LYS A 126 5.31 15.03 -4.33
CA LYS A 126 5.53 14.81 -5.77
C LYS A 126 4.54 13.79 -6.34
N ILE A 127 4.13 12.81 -5.55
CA ILE A 127 3.17 11.78 -5.98
C ILE A 127 1.79 12.40 -6.17
N LEU A 128 1.34 13.22 -5.22
CA LEU A 128 0.04 13.92 -5.33
C LEU A 128 0.01 14.88 -6.53
N LYS A 129 1.16 15.49 -6.87
CA LYS A 129 1.33 16.39 -8.03
C LYS A 129 1.59 15.66 -9.35
N SER A 130 1.74 14.33 -9.35
CA SER A 130 2.08 13.55 -10.54
C SER A 130 0.93 13.44 -11.53
N GLN A 131 1.25 13.12 -12.79
CA GLN A 131 0.25 12.82 -13.79
C GLN A 131 -0.51 11.55 -13.40
N ASN A 132 -1.81 11.54 -13.64
CA ASN A 132 -2.68 10.40 -13.35
C ASN A 132 -2.58 9.91 -11.90
N PHE A 133 -2.29 10.79 -10.91
CA PHE A 133 -2.26 10.39 -9.50
C PHE A 133 -3.58 9.77 -9.06
N SER A 134 -4.70 10.16 -9.68
CA SER A 134 -6.03 9.64 -9.37
C SER A 134 -6.16 8.13 -9.70
N SER A 135 -5.21 7.55 -10.43
CA SER A 135 -5.15 6.12 -10.74
C SER A 135 -4.30 5.31 -9.76
N ILE A 136 -3.67 5.94 -8.75
CA ILE A 136 -2.90 5.19 -7.75
C ILE A 136 -3.81 4.33 -6.87
N PRO A 137 -3.35 3.16 -6.40
CA PRO A 137 -4.11 2.33 -5.47
C PRO A 137 -4.49 3.08 -4.19
N GLY A 138 -5.72 2.90 -3.69
CA GLY A 138 -6.17 3.58 -2.47
C GLY A 138 -5.26 3.34 -1.25
N LYS A 139 -4.73 2.11 -1.10
CA LYS A 139 -3.75 1.79 -0.04
C LYS A 139 -2.47 2.64 -0.15
N LEU A 140 -2.01 2.92 -1.36
CA LEU A 140 -0.85 3.77 -1.60
C LEU A 140 -1.15 5.23 -1.26
N LEU A 141 -2.33 5.73 -1.63
CA LEU A 141 -2.76 7.08 -1.26
C LEU A 141 -2.86 7.26 0.26
N VAL A 142 -3.34 6.25 1.00
CA VAL A 142 -3.32 6.26 2.48
C VAL A 142 -1.89 6.46 2.99
N SER A 143 -0.92 5.67 2.50
CA SER A 143 0.48 5.81 2.93
C SER A 143 1.08 7.17 2.58
N VAL A 144 0.69 7.76 1.44
CA VAL A 144 1.13 9.11 1.04
C VAL A 144 0.57 10.18 1.97
N ILE A 145 -0.73 10.13 2.30
CA ILE A 145 -1.39 11.11 3.19
C ILE A 145 -0.88 11.01 4.64
N GLN A 146 -0.57 9.81 5.11
CA GLN A 146 -0.05 9.57 6.46
C GLN A 146 1.41 9.99 6.65
N SER A 147 2.15 10.26 5.56
CA SER A 147 3.57 10.52 5.63
C SER A 147 3.88 11.82 6.37
N GLU A 148 4.75 11.75 7.39
CA GLU A 148 5.25 12.93 8.11
C GLU A 148 6.07 13.88 7.22
N ASN A 149 6.59 13.36 6.09
CA ASN A 149 7.35 14.15 5.11
C ASN A 149 6.44 14.86 4.09
N LEU A 150 5.11 14.77 4.23
CA LEU A 150 4.17 15.45 3.34
C LEU A 150 4.12 16.95 3.64
N GLN A 151 4.86 17.71 2.84
CA GLN A 151 4.89 19.17 2.88
C GLN A 151 3.75 19.74 2.02
N MET A 152 2.51 19.64 2.52
CA MET A 152 1.30 20.10 1.83
C MET A 152 0.24 20.58 2.83
N ASN A 153 -0.47 21.65 2.50
CA ASN A 153 -1.54 22.18 3.37
C ASN A 153 -2.74 21.24 3.41
N VAL A 154 -3.48 21.23 4.52
CA VAL A 154 -4.64 20.34 4.71
C VAL A 154 -5.70 20.56 3.63
N THR A 155 -5.92 21.81 3.20
CA THR A 155 -6.81 22.14 2.07
C THR A 155 -6.42 21.43 0.79
N GLN A 156 -5.13 21.47 0.43
CA GLN A 156 -4.62 20.81 -0.76
C GLN A 156 -4.73 19.28 -0.62
N ILE A 157 -4.42 18.70 0.54
CA ILE A 157 -4.59 17.26 0.79
C ILE A 157 -6.06 16.85 0.56
N TRP A 158 -7.00 17.62 1.12
CA TRP A 158 -8.43 17.37 0.96
C TRP A 158 -8.87 17.45 -0.51
N GLU A 159 -8.40 18.46 -1.25
CA GLU A 159 -8.69 18.60 -2.68
C GLU A 159 -8.15 17.40 -3.50
N HIS A 160 -6.96 16.88 -3.18
CA HIS A 160 -6.42 15.68 -3.84
C HIS A 160 -7.24 14.43 -3.50
N VAL A 161 -7.71 14.27 -2.26
CA VAL A 161 -8.58 13.16 -1.85
C VAL A 161 -9.90 13.20 -2.60
N LEU A 162 -10.53 14.38 -2.70
CA LEU A 162 -11.75 14.57 -3.48
C LEU A 162 -11.52 14.24 -4.96
N LYS A 163 -10.46 14.78 -5.56
CA LYS A 163 -10.10 14.52 -6.95
C LYS A 163 -9.84 13.03 -7.21
N TRP A 164 -9.17 12.32 -6.30
CA TRP A 164 -9.01 10.87 -6.39
C TRP A 164 -10.36 10.15 -6.32
N GLY A 165 -11.22 10.54 -5.37
CA GLY A 165 -12.53 9.92 -5.15
C GLY A 165 -13.50 10.10 -6.31
N LEU A 166 -13.49 11.27 -6.95
CA LEU A 166 -14.29 11.58 -8.14
C LEU A 166 -13.81 10.79 -9.37
N ALA A 167 -12.49 10.67 -9.54
CA ALA A 167 -11.93 9.92 -10.66
C ALA A 167 -12.28 8.41 -10.64
N GLN A 168 -12.62 7.85 -9.48
CA GLN A 168 -13.07 6.45 -9.40
C GLN A 168 -14.48 6.26 -9.99
N ASN A 169 -15.28 7.34 -10.11
CA ASN A 169 -16.63 7.30 -10.67
C ASN A 169 -16.79 8.44 -11.71
N PRO A 170 -16.38 8.23 -12.97
CA PRO A 170 -16.36 9.29 -14.00
C PRO A 170 -17.72 9.90 -14.34
N GLU A 171 -18.83 9.23 -13.99
CA GLU A 171 -20.18 9.71 -14.19
C GLU A 171 -20.61 10.77 -13.16
N LEU A 172 -19.85 10.94 -12.08
CA LEU A 172 -20.17 11.95 -11.05
C LEU A 172 -20.02 13.38 -11.60
N PRO A 173 -20.93 14.30 -11.25
CA PRO A 173 -20.76 15.71 -11.55
C PRO A 173 -19.46 16.25 -10.94
N SER A 174 -18.88 17.30 -11.53
CA SER A 174 -17.71 17.97 -10.94
C SER A 174 -18.09 18.92 -9.79
N ASP A 175 -19.32 19.44 -9.78
CA ASP A 175 -19.82 20.38 -8.77
C ASP A 175 -20.69 19.64 -7.74
N PRO A 176 -20.35 19.68 -6.43
CA PRO A 176 -21.11 19.03 -5.37
C PRO A 176 -22.55 19.55 -5.22
N THR A 177 -22.87 20.75 -5.71
CA THR A 177 -24.24 21.29 -5.69
C THR A 177 -25.20 20.50 -6.58
N ASN A 178 -24.67 19.83 -7.61
CA ASN A 178 -25.43 19.02 -8.55
C ASN A 178 -25.58 17.54 -8.12
N PHE A 179 -25.06 17.16 -6.95
CA PHE A 179 -25.03 15.76 -6.53
C PHE A 179 -26.40 15.29 -6.02
N SER A 180 -26.86 14.16 -6.55
CA SER A 180 -27.93 13.35 -5.98
C SER A 180 -27.50 12.69 -4.66
N LYS A 181 -28.44 12.03 -3.97
CA LYS A 181 -28.12 11.29 -2.73
C LYS A 181 -27.19 10.11 -3.03
N GLU A 182 -27.38 9.48 -4.17
CA GLU A 182 -26.63 8.36 -4.69
C GLU A 182 -25.20 8.78 -5.02
N ASP A 183 -25.01 9.96 -5.62
CA ASP A 183 -23.68 10.53 -5.92
C ASP A 183 -22.87 10.76 -4.64
N PHE A 184 -23.49 11.36 -3.63
CA PHE A 184 -22.86 11.53 -2.31
C PHE A 184 -22.50 10.19 -1.67
N LYS A 185 -23.35 9.17 -1.81
CA LYS A 185 -23.08 7.82 -1.29
C LYS A 185 -21.90 7.17 -2.01
N ALA A 186 -21.83 7.29 -3.33
CA ALA A 186 -20.76 6.75 -4.14
C ALA A 186 -19.40 7.39 -3.78
N LEU A 187 -19.34 8.73 -3.74
CA LEU A 187 -18.12 9.43 -3.35
C LEU A 187 -17.71 9.10 -1.91
N LYS A 188 -18.68 9.07 -0.97
CA LYS A 188 -18.43 8.70 0.43
C LYS A 188 -17.76 7.33 0.55
N ASN A 189 -18.25 6.33 -0.18
CA ASN A 189 -17.69 4.99 -0.15
C ASN A 189 -16.23 4.94 -0.64
N ASN A 190 -15.90 5.74 -1.65
CA ASN A 190 -14.54 5.80 -2.21
C ASN A 190 -13.55 6.45 -1.24
N ILE A 191 -13.95 7.56 -0.60
CA ILE A 191 -13.01 8.36 0.19
C ILE A 191 -13.00 8.06 1.69
N ARG A 192 -13.95 7.27 2.20
CA ARG A 192 -14.11 7.00 3.65
C ARG A 192 -12.82 6.60 4.33
N GLN A 193 -11.95 5.85 3.65
CA GLN A 193 -10.69 5.34 4.19
C GLN A 193 -9.63 6.44 4.40
N PHE A 194 -9.76 7.59 3.74
CA PHE A 194 -8.79 8.69 3.84
C PHE A 194 -9.17 9.71 4.91
N ILE A 195 -10.47 9.87 5.19
CA ILE A 195 -11.03 10.88 6.11
C ILE A 195 -10.30 10.88 7.48
N PRO A 196 -10.01 9.73 8.12
CA PRO A 196 -9.33 9.71 9.43
C PRO A 196 -7.93 10.31 9.42
N PHE A 197 -7.29 10.44 8.25
CA PHE A 197 -5.91 10.94 8.11
C PHE A 197 -5.83 12.43 7.77
N ILE A 198 -6.98 13.11 7.63
CA ILE A 198 -7.04 14.52 7.29
C ILE A 198 -7.25 15.33 8.55
N LYS A 199 -6.30 16.24 8.83
CA LYS A 199 -6.32 17.08 10.03
C LYS A 199 -7.24 18.30 9.84
N PHE A 200 -8.54 18.08 9.70
CA PHE A 200 -9.51 19.14 9.42
C PHE A 200 -9.47 20.31 10.42
N ARG A 201 -9.09 20.09 11.69
CA ARG A 201 -8.96 21.14 12.71
C ARG A 201 -7.79 22.12 12.45
N ASP A 202 -6.84 21.76 11.59
CA ASP A 202 -5.74 22.64 11.20
C ASP A 202 -6.16 23.62 10.09
N LEU A 203 -7.39 23.52 9.58
CA LEU A 203 -7.97 24.48 8.64
C LEU A 203 -8.39 25.76 9.36
N THR A 204 -8.41 26.87 8.64
CA THR A 204 -9.14 28.08 9.07
C THR A 204 -10.65 27.88 8.92
N THR A 205 -11.45 28.67 9.64
CA THR A 205 -12.92 28.67 9.48
C THR A 205 -13.34 28.94 8.04
N GLN A 206 -12.64 29.83 7.33
CA GLN A 206 -12.90 30.12 5.93
C GLN A 206 -12.62 28.90 5.04
N GLU A 207 -11.46 28.26 5.19
CA GLU A 207 -11.12 27.07 4.42
C GLU A 207 -12.07 25.91 4.68
N PHE A 208 -12.46 25.69 5.94
CA PHE A 208 -13.46 24.68 6.29
C PHE A 208 -14.82 24.99 5.62
N SER A 209 -15.27 26.24 5.70
CA SER A 209 -16.53 26.67 5.09
C SER A 209 -16.54 26.50 3.57
N ASP A 210 -15.47 26.91 2.89
CA ASP A 210 -15.44 26.94 1.43
C ASP A 210 -15.10 25.58 0.81
N LYS A 211 -14.25 24.78 1.47
CA LYS A 211 -13.68 23.56 0.89
C LYS A 211 -14.29 22.27 1.46
N VAL A 212 -14.73 22.28 2.72
CA VAL A 212 -15.20 21.05 3.40
C VAL A 212 -16.73 21.01 3.50
N LEU A 213 -17.38 22.10 3.88
CA LEU A 213 -18.85 22.14 4.03
C LEU A 213 -19.66 21.80 2.77
N PRO A 214 -19.23 22.14 1.53
CA PRO A 214 -19.95 21.71 0.32
C PRO A 214 -20.09 20.20 0.23
N TYR A 215 -19.12 19.48 0.80
CA TYR A 215 -19.05 18.02 0.81
C TYR A 215 -19.56 17.39 2.11
N ARG A 216 -20.15 18.14 3.04
CA ARG A 216 -20.53 17.69 4.39
C ARG A 216 -21.26 16.34 4.47
N LYS A 217 -22.06 15.98 3.44
CA LYS A 217 -22.82 14.72 3.39
C LYS A 217 -21.94 13.46 3.28
N ILE A 218 -20.68 13.59 2.84
CA ILE A 218 -19.75 12.46 2.74
C ILE A 218 -18.99 12.20 4.04
N LEU A 219 -18.94 13.18 4.94
CA LEU A 219 -18.29 13.02 6.25
C LEU A 219 -19.14 12.15 7.19
N PRO A 220 -18.51 11.40 8.13
CA PRO A 220 -19.22 10.79 9.24
C PRO A 220 -19.99 11.84 10.05
N LYS A 221 -21.22 11.51 10.49
CA LYS A 221 -22.08 12.46 11.21
C LYS A 221 -21.45 12.92 12.51
N GLU A 222 -20.88 12.00 13.28
CA GLU A 222 -20.17 12.28 14.54
C GLU A 222 -19.01 13.26 14.31
N LEU A 223 -18.15 12.99 13.33
CA LEU A 223 -17.05 13.89 12.97
C LEU A 223 -17.55 15.29 12.59
N LEU A 224 -18.60 15.38 11.77
CA LEU A 224 -19.09 16.68 11.30
C LEU A 224 -19.78 17.47 12.42
N TYR A 225 -20.78 16.87 13.08
CA TYR A 225 -21.68 17.58 14.00
C TYR A 225 -21.12 17.65 15.42
N ASP A 226 -20.44 16.59 15.89
CA ASP A 226 -19.97 16.53 17.27
C ASP A 226 -18.56 17.09 17.46
N ASP A 227 -17.81 17.25 16.37
CA ASP A 227 -16.46 17.79 16.39
C ASP A 227 -16.33 19.06 15.53
N LEU A 228 -16.31 18.92 14.20
CA LEU A 228 -15.86 20.01 13.32
C LEU A 228 -16.78 21.25 13.38
N LEU A 229 -18.10 21.09 13.33
CA LEU A 229 -19.02 22.22 13.41
C LEU A 229 -18.94 22.92 14.78
N LYS A 230 -18.81 22.18 15.88
CA LYS A 230 -18.65 22.78 17.21
C LYS A 230 -17.33 23.56 17.30
N TYR A 231 -16.25 22.99 16.76
CA TYR A 231 -14.92 23.62 16.73
C TYR A 231 -14.92 24.93 15.92
N PHE A 232 -15.49 24.93 14.71
CA PHE A 232 -15.44 26.07 13.80
C PHE A 232 -16.50 27.15 14.05
N LEU A 233 -17.66 26.81 14.65
CA LEU A 233 -18.74 27.76 14.93
C LEU A 233 -18.66 28.41 16.32
N ASN A 234 -17.85 27.87 17.24
CA ASN A 234 -17.73 28.39 18.59
C ASN A 234 -16.27 28.67 18.97
N PRO A 235 -15.66 29.73 18.41
CA PRO A 235 -14.24 30.05 18.61
C PRO A 235 -13.87 30.38 20.07
N ASP A 236 -14.84 30.77 20.91
CA ASP A 236 -14.63 31.09 22.33
C ASP A 236 -14.61 29.85 23.24
N SER A 237 -15.00 28.68 22.72
CA SER A 237 -15.00 27.41 23.45
C SER A 237 -13.69 26.62 23.32
N GLN A 238 -12.55 27.29 23.11
CA GLN A 238 -11.27 26.59 23.02
C GLN A 238 -10.97 25.87 24.35
N PRO A 239 -10.76 24.54 24.36
CA PRO A 239 -9.82 23.99 25.29
C PRO A 239 -8.47 24.57 24.88
N ILE A 240 -7.87 25.32 25.81
CA ILE A 240 -6.45 25.69 25.85
C ILE A 240 -5.61 24.62 25.15
N LYS A 241 -4.68 25.06 24.28
CA LYS A 241 -3.56 24.28 23.72
C LYS A 241 -3.06 23.20 24.69
N ASN A 242 -3.71 22.05 24.64
CA ASN A 242 -3.40 20.81 25.30
C ASN A 242 -4.19 19.79 24.50
N SER A 243 -3.60 19.41 23.37
CA SER A 243 -4.11 18.39 22.46
C SER A 243 -4.26 17.06 23.19
N LYS A 244 -5.36 16.88 23.91
CA LYS A 244 -6.03 15.58 23.94
C LYS A 244 -6.83 15.48 22.67
N LEU A 245 -6.09 15.33 21.58
CA LEU A 245 -6.34 14.32 20.56
C LEU A 245 -7.71 13.64 20.74
N TYR A 246 -8.75 14.15 20.05
CA TYR A 246 -9.74 13.25 19.45
C TYR A 246 -9.09 12.63 18.20
N THR A 247 -7.90 12.06 18.39
CA THR A 247 -7.46 10.98 17.54
C THR A 247 -8.21 9.75 18.00
N THR A 248 -9.09 9.27 17.15
CA THR A 248 -9.37 7.83 17.11
C THR A 248 -8.19 7.05 16.49
N THR A 249 -7.02 7.67 16.33
CA THR A 249 -5.75 7.04 15.96
C THR A 249 -4.59 7.65 16.76
N LYS A 250 -4.49 7.35 18.06
CA LYS A 250 -3.20 7.51 18.75
C LYS A 250 -2.23 6.54 18.07
N GLU A 251 -1.40 7.07 17.16
CA GLU A 251 -0.23 6.42 16.56
C GLU A 251 -0.39 4.90 16.39
N ILE A 252 -1.20 4.49 15.42
CA ILE A 252 -1.19 3.11 14.96
C ILE A 252 0.06 2.97 14.09
N ASN A 253 1.23 2.79 14.71
CA ASN A 253 2.45 2.38 14.04
C ASN A 253 2.41 0.85 13.82
N ILE A 254 1.34 0.39 13.16
CA ILE A 254 1.17 -1.00 12.75
C ILE A 254 1.48 -1.06 11.27
N ASP A 255 2.37 -1.96 10.89
CA ASP A 255 2.61 -2.28 9.49
C ASP A 255 1.36 -2.95 8.89
N PHE A 256 0.59 -2.20 8.11
CA PHE A 256 -0.67 -2.59 7.46
C PHE A 256 -0.54 -3.71 6.39
N LYS A 257 0.58 -4.43 6.32
CA LYS A 257 0.77 -5.53 5.35
C LYS A 257 -0.11 -6.75 5.61
N ILE A 258 -0.46 -7.04 6.87
CA ILE A 258 -1.24 -8.25 7.23
C ILE A 258 -2.67 -7.92 7.60
N ILE A 259 -2.91 -6.85 8.38
CA ILE A 259 -4.25 -6.49 8.87
C ILE A 259 -4.68 -5.08 8.44
N THR A 260 -5.99 -4.88 8.34
CA THR A 260 -6.63 -3.61 8.01
C THR A 260 -7.13 -2.89 9.27
N ILE A 261 -7.56 -1.64 9.13
CA ILE A 261 -8.19 -0.88 10.22
C ILE A 261 -9.46 -1.58 10.72
N GLN A 262 -10.24 -2.20 9.82
CA GLN A 262 -11.45 -2.95 10.18
C GLN A 262 -11.14 -4.14 11.08
N HIS A 263 -10.06 -4.88 10.82
CA HIS A 263 -9.62 -5.96 11.71
C HIS A 263 -9.23 -5.42 13.09
N ILE A 264 -8.58 -4.27 13.15
CA ILE A 264 -8.17 -3.64 14.42
C ILE A 264 -9.39 -3.19 15.23
N GLU A 265 -10.36 -2.55 14.60
CA GLU A 265 -11.61 -2.14 15.24
C GLU A 265 -12.35 -3.34 15.82
N LEU A 266 -12.44 -4.42 15.04
CA LEU A 266 -13.11 -5.64 15.45
C LEU A 266 -12.40 -6.33 16.62
N ILE A 267 -11.07 -6.48 16.55
CA ILE A 267 -10.28 -7.04 17.66
C ILE A 267 -10.42 -6.16 18.91
N SER A 268 -10.45 -4.84 18.77
CA SER A 268 -10.63 -3.92 19.91
C SER A 268 -11.98 -4.12 20.58
N LYS A 269 -13.06 -4.29 19.80
CA LYS A 269 -14.39 -4.65 20.32
C LYS A 269 -14.39 -5.96 21.08
N TRP A 270 -13.67 -6.97 20.58
CA TRP A 270 -13.56 -8.27 21.25
C TRP A 270 -12.79 -8.19 22.58
N ILE A 271 -11.73 -7.37 22.64
CA ILE A 271 -10.99 -7.13 23.88
C ILE A 271 -11.88 -6.42 24.92
N ASP A 272 -12.60 -5.38 24.51
CA ASP A 272 -13.46 -4.61 25.41
C ASP A 272 -14.75 -5.34 25.80
N ARG A 273 -15.20 -6.30 24.99
CA ARG A 273 -16.53 -6.93 25.07
C ARG A 273 -17.67 -5.91 25.05
N LEU A 274 -17.47 -4.78 24.36
CA LEU A 274 -18.42 -3.68 24.23
C LEU A 274 -18.66 -3.36 22.77
N ASP A 275 -19.91 -3.02 22.44
CA ASP A 275 -20.28 -2.60 21.08
C ASP A 275 -19.72 -1.22 20.70
N ASP A 276 -19.53 -0.36 21.71
CA ASP A 276 -18.97 0.99 21.61
C ASP A 276 -17.52 1.02 22.13
N ILE A 277 -16.59 1.38 21.25
CA ILE A 277 -15.17 1.56 21.58
C ILE A 277 -15.02 2.85 22.39
N LYS A 278 -15.01 2.74 23.72
CA LYS A 278 -14.88 3.90 24.62
C LYS A 278 -13.45 4.44 24.70
N ASN A 279 -12.44 3.65 24.34
CA ASN A 279 -11.03 4.04 24.38
C ASN A 279 -10.27 3.50 23.16
N ALA A 280 -9.52 4.36 22.46
CA ALA A 280 -8.65 3.93 21.38
C ALA A 280 -7.38 3.27 21.94
N TYR A 281 -7.18 1.98 21.62
CA TYR A 281 -5.94 1.25 21.94
C TYR A 281 -4.76 1.81 21.13
N LYS A 282 -3.60 1.94 21.79
CA LYS A 282 -2.32 2.16 21.11
C LYS A 282 -1.63 0.81 20.90
N PHE A 283 -1.59 0.36 19.65
CA PHE A 283 -0.90 -0.86 19.29
C PHE A 283 0.57 -0.58 18.96
N ASN A 284 1.48 -1.23 19.68
CA ASN A 284 2.91 -1.14 19.45
C ASN A 284 3.42 -2.47 18.89
N LEU A 285 4.06 -2.47 17.72
CA LEU A 285 4.68 -3.67 17.15
C LEU A 285 5.87 -4.11 18.01
N LEU A 286 5.75 -5.27 18.65
CA LEU A 286 6.84 -5.89 19.43
C LEU A 286 7.81 -6.65 18.52
N LEU A 287 7.30 -7.70 17.86
CA LEU A 287 8.09 -8.63 17.06
C LEU A 287 7.46 -8.81 15.67
N ARG A 288 8.31 -8.94 14.65
CA ARG A 288 7.92 -9.20 13.27
C ARG A 288 8.81 -10.26 12.65
N GLY A 289 8.24 -11.40 12.25
CA GLY A 289 9.01 -12.51 11.68
C GLY A 289 9.86 -12.15 10.45
N SER A 290 9.40 -11.26 9.56
CA SER A 290 10.21 -10.85 8.40
C SER A 290 11.36 -9.88 8.73
N ARG A 291 11.39 -9.30 9.94
CA ARG A 291 12.46 -8.40 10.44
C ARG A 291 13.36 -9.12 11.44
N ASP A 292 12.74 -9.87 12.34
CA ASP A 292 13.36 -10.45 13.53
C ASP A 292 13.55 -11.97 13.44
N ALA A 293 13.17 -12.59 12.31
CA ALA A 293 13.06 -14.04 12.14
C ALA A 293 12.01 -14.71 13.06
N PHE A 294 11.82 -16.02 12.91
CA PHE A 294 10.80 -16.81 13.62
C PHE A 294 11.37 -17.66 14.76
N ALA A 295 12.52 -17.27 15.32
CA ALA A 295 13.17 -18.04 16.38
C ALA A 295 12.49 -17.82 17.74
N SER A 296 12.15 -18.91 18.46
CA SER A 296 11.58 -18.86 19.82
C SER A 296 12.44 -18.04 20.78
N LYS A 297 13.77 -18.19 20.72
CA LYS A 297 14.70 -17.38 21.53
C LYS A 297 14.47 -15.89 21.33
N LYS A 298 14.27 -15.44 20.09
CA LYS A 298 14.05 -14.03 19.77
C LYS A 298 12.70 -13.52 20.26
N PHE A 299 11.69 -14.40 20.26
CA PHE A 299 10.40 -14.09 20.86
C PHE A 299 10.52 -13.82 22.35
N HIS A 300 11.14 -14.72 23.11
CA HIS A 300 11.33 -14.54 24.55
C HIS A 300 12.18 -13.30 24.88
N GLU A 301 13.23 -13.03 24.11
CA GLU A 301 14.03 -11.79 24.25
C GLU A 301 13.20 -10.49 24.16
N ILE A 302 12.11 -10.48 23.39
CA ILE A 302 11.32 -9.26 23.08
C ILE A 302 9.99 -9.21 23.84
N CYS A 303 9.31 -10.36 23.93
CA CYS A 303 7.92 -10.48 24.35
C CYS A 303 7.76 -10.89 25.81
N ASP A 304 8.80 -11.42 26.47
CA ASP A 304 8.69 -11.75 27.89
C ASP A 304 8.40 -10.50 28.73
N ASN A 305 7.59 -10.69 29.77
CA ASN A 305 6.99 -9.68 30.63
C ASN A 305 6.04 -8.70 29.91
N ARG A 306 5.67 -8.97 28.65
CA ARG A 306 4.64 -8.20 27.92
C ARG A 306 3.28 -8.86 28.07
N SER A 307 2.33 -8.14 28.65
CA SER A 307 0.92 -8.51 28.75
C SER A 307 0.09 -7.82 27.66
N HIS A 308 -1.19 -8.19 27.53
CA HIS A 308 -2.12 -7.59 26.56
C HIS A 308 -1.59 -7.60 25.13
N THR A 309 -1.12 -8.77 24.70
CA THR A 309 -0.47 -8.96 23.40
C THR A 309 -1.43 -9.57 22.38
N ILE A 310 -1.27 -9.19 21.12
CA ILE A 310 -1.98 -9.79 19.99
C ILE A 310 -0.95 -10.42 19.06
N THR A 311 -1.17 -11.69 18.72
CA THR A 311 -0.39 -12.41 17.72
C THR A 311 -1.18 -12.47 16.42
N ILE A 312 -0.51 -12.18 15.31
CA ILE A 312 -1.12 -12.15 13.97
C ILE A 312 -0.22 -12.89 12.99
N ILE A 313 -0.80 -13.83 12.26
CA ILE A 313 -0.11 -14.72 11.32
C ILE A 313 -0.89 -14.70 10.01
N LYS A 314 -0.21 -14.41 8.90
CA LYS A 314 -0.79 -14.59 7.55
C LYS A 314 -0.42 -15.99 7.03
N VAL A 315 -1.42 -16.75 6.62
CA VAL A 315 -1.20 -18.07 6.00
C VAL A 315 -0.53 -17.88 4.64
N LYS A 316 0.48 -18.68 4.34
CA LYS A 316 1.17 -18.61 3.05
C LYS A 316 0.24 -19.14 1.96
N ASP A 317 0.27 -18.52 0.79
CA ASP A 317 -0.49 -18.94 -0.41
C ASP A 317 -2.04 -18.85 -0.25
N ASN A 318 -2.52 -18.18 0.80
CA ASN A 318 -3.92 -17.77 1.01
C ASN A 318 -3.97 -16.35 1.62
N ASN A 319 -5.14 -15.71 1.61
CA ASN A 319 -5.40 -14.45 2.30
C ASN A 319 -5.95 -14.63 3.72
N GLU A 320 -6.05 -15.87 4.21
CA GLU A 320 -6.46 -16.14 5.58
C GLU A 320 -5.45 -15.55 6.60
N ILE A 321 -6.01 -14.89 7.61
CA ILE A 321 -5.26 -14.30 8.72
C ILE A 321 -5.72 -14.98 10.00
N LEU A 322 -4.78 -15.58 10.72
CA LEU A 322 -5.00 -16.22 12.01
C LEU A 322 -4.39 -15.35 13.10
N GLY A 323 -4.96 -15.40 14.29
CA GLY A 323 -4.37 -14.72 15.43
C GLY A 323 -5.01 -15.06 16.75
N GLY A 324 -4.52 -14.38 17.79
CA GLY A 324 -5.07 -14.51 19.12
C GLY A 324 -4.62 -13.39 20.04
N TYR A 325 -5.45 -13.11 21.04
CA TYR A 325 -5.17 -12.16 22.10
C TYR A 325 -4.83 -12.90 23.38
N ASN A 326 -3.77 -12.46 24.05
CA ASN A 326 -3.35 -12.94 25.36
C ASN A 326 -3.19 -11.75 26.32
N PRO A 327 -4.06 -11.61 27.35
CA PRO A 327 -3.96 -10.56 28.35
C PRO A 327 -2.85 -10.84 29.39
N ILE A 328 -2.37 -12.07 29.50
CA ILE A 328 -1.36 -12.46 30.50
C ILE A 328 0.04 -12.16 29.96
N ALA A 329 0.96 -11.74 30.84
CA ALA A 329 2.36 -11.56 30.48
C ALA A 329 3.02 -12.88 30.04
N TRP A 330 3.77 -12.85 28.93
CA TRP A 330 4.64 -13.96 28.54
C TRP A 330 5.79 -14.11 29.54
N GLU A 331 6.19 -15.33 29.85
CA GLU A 331 7.29 -15.61 30.77
C GLU A 331 8.10 -16.81 30.27
N SER A 332 9.42 -16.68 30.23
CA SER A 332 10.31 -17.83 30.13
C SER A 332 10.38 -18.51 31.51
N GLY A 333 9.66 -19.62 31.68
CA GLY A 333 9.74 -20.43 32.89
C GLY A 333 11.08 -21.18 32.99
N ASP A 334 11.46 -21.54 34.20
CA ASP A 334 12.52 -22.53 34.42
C ASP A 334 11.99 -23.90 33.93
N ALA A 335 12.78 -24.60 33.11
CA ALA A 335 12.32 -25.75 32.30
C ALA A 335 11.78 -26.95 33.11
N LEU A 336 11.88 -26.89 34.44
CA LEU A 336 11.53 -27.96 35.37
C LEU A 336 10.11 -27.86 35.93
N TYR A 337 9.47 -26.68 35.93
CA TYR A 337 8.10 -26.49 36.43
C TYR A 337 7.38 -25.38 35.66
N GLY A 338 6.90 -25.68 34.45
CA GLY A 338 6.08 -24.75 33.68
C GLY A 338 4.81 -24.38 34.47
N THR A 339 4.68 -23.13 34.88
CA THR A 339 3.48 -22.61 35.55
C THR A 339 2.44 -22.23 34.50
N PHE A 340 1.42 -23.05 34.33
CA PHE A 340 0.27 -22.70 33.51
C PHE A 340 -0.55 -21.59 34.18
N LYS A 341 -0.84 -20.54 33.44
CA LYS A 341 -1.74 -19.46 33.89
C LYS A 341 -3.07 -19.57 33.15
N SER A 342 -4.17 -19.31 33.85
CA SER A 342 -5.52 -19.35 33.27
C SER A 342 -6.11 -17.96 33.17
N THR A 343 -6.88 -17.71 32.11
CA THR A 343 -7.68 -16.50 31.91
C THR A 343 -8.90 -16.83 31.07
N LYS A 344 -9.99 -16.07 31.26
CA LYS A 344 -11.20 -16.13 30.43
C LYS A 344 -11.20 -15.09 29.32
N ASP A 345 -10.20 -14.19 29.31
CA ASP A 345 -10.18 -13.02 28.42
C ASP A 345 -9.29 -13.25 27.18
N SER A 346 -8.59 -14.39 27.09
CA SER A 346 -7.92 -14.81 25.86
C SER A 346 -8.90 -15.30 24.82
N PHE A 347 -8.60 -15.04 23.55
CA PHE A 347 -9.35 -15.58 22.42
C PHE A 347 -8.44 -15.79 21.21
N ILE A 348 -8.87 -16.67 20.31
CA ILE A 348 -8.28 -16.87 18.99
C ILE A 348 -9.25 -16.38 17.92
N PHE A 349 -8.75 -16.03 16.75
CA PHE A 349 -9.58 -15.57 15.64
C PHE A 349 -9.01 -15.98 14.29
N SER A 350 -9.90 -16.05 13.28
CA SER A 350 -9.57 -16.19 11.87
C SER A 350 -10.34 -15.15 11.04
N PHE A 351 -9.68 -14.54 10.06
CA PHE A 351 -10.29 -13.71 9.02
C PHE A 351 -10.08 -14.36 7.66
N LYS A 352 -11.16 -14.67 6.95
CA LYS A 352 -11.17 -15.17 5.57
C LYS A 352 -11.54 -14.04 4.59
N ASP A 353 -11.25 -14.21 3.30
CA ASP A 353 -11.39 -13.16 2.26
C ASP A 353 -12.82 -12.63 2.03
N ASN A 354 -13.83 -13.24 2.66
CA ASN A 354 -15.17 -12.69 2.78
C ASN A 354 -15.41 -12.33 4.25
N ASN A 355 -16.07 -11.20 4.51
CA ASN A 355 -16.40 -10.64 5.83
C ASN A 355 -17.30 -11.54 6.73
N GLU A 356 -17.15 -12.85 6.69
CA GLU A 356 -17.84 -13.81 7.54
C GLU A 356 -16.84 -14.45 8.50
N ILE A 357 -17.06 -14.14 9.78
CA ILE A 357 -16.35 -14.72 10.91
C ILE A 357 -17.06 -16.04 11.23
N GLU A 358 -16.35 -17.16 11.16
CA GLU A 358 -16.80 -18.41 11.79
C GLU A 358 -16.45 -18.34 13.29
N TYR A 359 -17.47 -18.53 14.14
CA TYR A 359 -17.36 -18.52 15.61
C TYR A 359 -16.83 -19.85 16.17
#